data_AF-W6MUB4-F1
#
_entry.id   AF-W6MUB4-F1
#
_cell.length_a   1.000
_cell.length_b   1.000
_cell.length_c   1.000
_cell.angle_alpha   90.00
_cell.angle_beta   90.00
_cell.angle_gamma   90.00
#
_symmetry.space_group_name_H-M   'P 1'
#
loop_
_entity.id
_entity.type
_entity.pdbx_description
1 polymer ?
#
loop_
_entity_poly.entity_id
_entity_poly.type
_entity_poly.pdbx_seq_one_letter_code
_entity_poly.pdbx_strand_id
1 'polypeptide(L)'
;MSSFVPAHFGSFTQNFDFERLRTDTSSSLQMRIRSLRPPQDFFDYRRLSKPRSVYDLQTRVLFNLNYFYSNYLAVFLVISAYCLITNLPLLFVLSFVLISIYFIQRLQGGELNLQFVRISTSQLYTLVLFIAIPILFISSPVSTLFWLASASAVVILGHAALLEKPADSAFSDTV
;
A
#
# COMPACT_ATOMS: atom_id res chain seq x y z
N MET A 1 28.40 -11.23 43.12
CA MET A 1 28.45 -12.03 41.87
C MET A 1 27.17 -11.74 41.11
N SER A 2 27.21 -10.78 40.18
CA SER A 2 26.06 -10.31 39.41
C SER A 2 25.87 -11.21 38.19
N SER A 3 24.75 -11.93 38.11
CA SER A 3 24.40 -12.78 36.97
C SER A 3 24.03 -11.91 35.76
N PHE A 4 24.78 -12.04 34.68
CA PHE A 4 24.38 -11.51 33.39
C PHE A 4 23.16 -12.26 32.86
N VAL A 5 22.06 -11.56 32.63
CA VAL A 5 20.88 -12.07 31.92
C VAL A 5 21.10 -11.81 30.42
N PRO A 6 21.22 -12.85 29.56
CA PRO A 6 21.33 -12.62 28.13
C PRO A 6 20.00 -12.10 27.59
N ALA A 7 20.03 -10.94 26.92
CA ALA A 7 18.89 -10.45 26.16
C ALA A 7 18.59 -11.44 25.03
N HIS A 8 17.43 -12.09 25.11
CA HIS A 8 16.97 -13.06 24.13
C HIS A 8 16.47 -12.31 22.87
N PHE A 9 17.38 -11.90 21.99
CA PHE A 9 17.07 -11.33 20.66
C PHE A 9 16.56 -12.40 19.66
N GLY A 10 15.93 -13.47 20.15
CA GLY A 10 15.67 -14.71 19.42
C GLY A 10 14.25 -14.90 18.88
N SER A 11 13.41 -13.86 18.81
CA SER A 11 11.99 -14.02 18.46
C SER A 11 11.53 -13.19 17.25
N PHE A 12 12.43 -12.76 16.36
CA PHE A 12 12.05 -12.15 15.07
C PHE A 12 11.96 -13.17 13.92
N THR A 13 12.27 -14.45 14.18
CA THR A 13 12.26 -15.53 13.18
C THR A 13 11.15 -16.54 13.45
N GLN A 14 9.94 -16.07 13.80
CA GLN A 14 8.77 -16.93 13.68
C GLN A 14 8.47 -17.06 12.19
N ASN A 15 8.46 -18.32 11.72
CA ASN A 15 8.08 -18.73 10.38
C ASN A 15 6.95 -17.82 9.85
N PHE A 16 7.20 -17.13 8.74
CA PHE A 16 6.15 -16.43 7.99
C PHE A 16 5.12 -17.49 7.56
N ASP A 17 4.05 -17.66 8.33
CA ASP A 17 2.98 -18.63 8.06
C ASP A 17 2.19 -18.18 6.82
N PHE A 18 2.61 -18.66 5.64
CA PHE A 18 1.96 -18.38 4.36
C PHE A 18 0.47 -18.74 4.34
N GLU A 19 0.04 -19.73 5.14
CA GLU A 19 -1.38 -20.10 5.29
C GLU A 19 -2.21 -19.04 6.00
N ARG A 20 -1.64 -18.36 7.01
CA ARG A 20 -2.29 -17.23 7.68
C ARG A 20 -2.42 -16.06 6.72
N LEU A 21 -1.36 -15.74 5.97
CA LEU A 21 -1.41 -14.72 4.93
C LEU A 21 -2.48 -15.00 3.86
N ARG A 22 -2.63 -16.24 3.40
CA ARG A 22 -3.63 -16.60 2.38
C ARG A 22 -5.07 -16.52 2.91
N THR A 23 -5.29 -16.96 4.14
CA THR A 23 -6.61 -16.95 4.81
C THR A 23 -7.02 -15.51 5.16
N ASP A 24 -6.09 -14.72 5.68
CA ASP A 24 -6.32 -13.31 6.03
C ASP A 24 -6.49 -12.44 4.78
N THR A 25 -5.72 -12.69 3.71
CA THR A 25 -5.82 -11.92 2.46
C THR A 25 -7.11 -12.25 1.71
N SER A 26 -7.51 -13.52 1.60
CA SER A 26 -8.74 -13.89 0.87
C SER A 26 -10.01 -13.37 1.55
N SER A 27 -10.08 -13.49 2.88
CA SER A 27 -11.20 -12.96 3.66
C SER A 27 -11.25 -11.43 3.65
N SER A 28 -10.10 -10.74 3.78
CA SER A 28 -10.03 -9.28 3.75
C SER A 28 -10.30 -8.68 2.38
N LEU A 29 -9.84 -9.30 1.29
CA LEU A 29 -10.19 -8.86 -0.07
C LEU A 29 -11.67 -9.05 -0.35
N GLN A 30 -12.27 -10.16 0.08
CA GLN A 30 -13.69 -10.41 -0.12
C GLN A 30 -14.56 -9.41 0.66
N MET A 31 -14.14 -9.02 1.88
CA MET A 31 -14.79 -7.95 2.63
C MET A 31 -14.64 -6.59 1.94
N ARG A 32 -13.44 -6.24 1.46
CA ARG A 32 -13.17 -4.96 0.75
C ARG A 32 -13.94 -4.84 -0.56
N ILE A 33 -14.10 -5.94 -1.30
CA ILE A 33 -14.88 -5.97 -2.54
C ILE A 33 -16.38 -5.85 -2.24
N ARG A 34 -16.88 -6.50 -1.18
CA ARG A 34 -18.28 -6.38 -0.75
C ARG A 34 -18.63 -4.99 -0.20
N SER A 35 -17.64 -4.27 0.33
CA SER A 35 -17.80 -2.89 0.79
C SER A 35 -17.62 -1.84 -0.31
N LEU A 36 -17.42 -2.24 -1.57
CA LEU A 36 -17.46 -1.32 -2.70
C LEU A 36 -18.89 -0.85 -2.92
N ARG A 37 -19.09 0.46 -2.91
CA ARG A 37 -20.38 1.07 -3.26
C ARG A 37 -20.55 1.05 -4.78
N PRO A 38 -21.80 0.96 -5.29
CA PRO A 38 -22.06 0.96 -6.72
C PRO A 38 -21.36 2.15 -7.39
N PRO A 39 -20.63 1.96 -8.50
CA PRO A 39 -19.92 3.04 -9.17
C PRO A 39 -20.88 4.13 -9.68
N GLN A 40 -22.15 3.78 -9.86
CA GLN A 40 -23.24 4.70 -10.23
C GLN A 40 -23.47 5.78 -9.17
N ASP A 41 -23.37 5.42 -7.89
CA ASP A 41 -23.55 6.34 -6.75
C ASP A 41 -22.25 7.10 -6.47
N PHE A 42 -21.09 6.49 -6.77
CA PHE A 42 -19.81 7.18 -6.70
C PHE A 42 -19.70 8.28 -7.75
N PHE A 43 -20.08 8.01 -9.01
CA PHE A 43 -20.05 8.97 -10.11
C PHE A 43 -21.41 9.65 -10.35
N ASP A 44 -22.15 9.99 -9.30
CA ASP A 44 -23.41 10.71 -9.47
C ASP A 44 -23.16 12.21 -9.73
N TYR A 45 -23.00 12.54 -11.02
CA TYR A 45 -22.77 13.91 -11.49
C TYR A 45 -23.90 14.89 -11.13
N ARG A 46 -25.11 14.39 -10.80
CA ARG A 46 -26.25 15.25 -10.44
C ARG A 46 -26.11 15.85 -9.03
N ARG A 47 -25.30 15.22 -8.18
CA ARG A 47 -25.03 15.64 -6.80
C ARG A 47 -23.77 16.48 -6.67
N LEU A 48 -23.11 16.80 -7.78
CA LEU A 48 -21.95 17.68 -7.77
C LEU A 48 -22.39 19.11 -7.53
N SER A 49 -21.90 19.71 -6.46
CA SER A 49 -22.12 21.12 -6.18
C SER A 49 -20.90 21.77 -5.55
N LYS A 50 -20.80 23.09 -5.74
CA LYS A 50 -19.73 23.87 -5.12
C LYS A 50 -20.03 24.01 -3.62
N PRO A 51 -19.07 23.71 -2.73
CA PRO A 51 -19.25 23.90 -1.30
C PRO A 51 -19.50 25.38 -0.99
N ARG A 52 -20.49 25.64 -0.12
CA ARG A 52 -20.94 27.00 0.20
C ARG A 52 -20.03 27.68 1.23
N SER A 53 -19.33 26.90 2.05
CA SER A 53 -18.40 27.38 3.06
C SER A 53 -17.31 26.34 3.34
N VAL A 54 -16.25 26.75 4.05
CA VAL A 54 -15.17 25.83 4.49
C VAL A 54 -15.69 24.76 5.45
N TYR A 55 -16.68 25.10 6.28
CA TYR A 55 -17.35 24.14 7.16
C TYR A 55 -18.15 23.10 6.37
N ASP A 56 -18.91 23.53 5.35
CA ASP A 56 -19.62 22.63 4.45
C ASP A 56 -18.64 21.68 3.75
N LEU A 57 -17.52 22.20 3.22
CA LEU A 57 -16.46 21.38 2.62
C LEU A 57 -15.93 20.32 3.59
N GLN A 58 -15.58 20.69 4.82
CA GLN A 58 -15.04 19.74 5.80
C GLN A 58 -16.05 18.62 6.09
N THR A 59 -17.32 18.96 6.29
CA THR A 59 -18.35 17.96 6.59
C THR A 59 -18.65 17.03 5.40
N ARG A 60 -18.58 17.53 4.16
CA ARG A 60 -18.69 16.71 2.94
C ARG A 60 -17.53 15.74 2.82
N VAL A 61 -16.30 16.24 2.98
CA VAL A 61 -15.09 15.41 2.89
C VAL A 61 -15.12 14.30 3.92
N LEU A 62 -15.36 14.61 5.20
CA LEU A 62 -15.41 13.60 6.26
C LEU A 62 -16.51 12.56 6.03
N PHE A 63 -17.70 12.99 5.61
CA PHE A 63 -18.79 12.06 5.30
C PHE A 63 -18.44 11.16 4.11
N ASN A 64 -18.06 11.76 2.98
CA ASN A 64 -17.81 11.03 1.74
C ASN A 64 -16.61 10.09 1.84
N LEU A 65 -15.53 10.48 2.53
CA LEU A 65 -14.37 9.62 2.77
C LEU A 65 -14.75 8.34 3.51
N ASN A 66 -15.61 8.43 4.52
CA ASN A 66 -16.11 7.27 5.25
C ASN A 66 -17.11 6.46 4.41
N TYR A 67 -18.01 7.15 3.70
CA TYR A 67 -19.06 6.51 2.91
C TYR A 67 -18.50 5.73 1.71
N PHE A 68 -17.49 6.27 1.01
CA PHE A 68 -16.87 5.69 -0.20
C PHE A 68 -15.45 5.16 0.04
N TYR A 69 -15.09 4.80 1.27
CA TYR A 69 -13.74 4.35 1.65
C TYR A 69 -13.14 3.31 0.68
N SER A 70 -13.89 2.25 0.36
CA SER A 70 -13.44 1.17 -0.53
C SER A 70 -13.21 1.65 -1.96
N ASN A 71 -14.05 2.57 -2.45
CA ASN A 71 -13.96 3.13 -3.80
C ASN A 71 -12.73 4.02 -3.91
N TYR A 72 -12.47 4.86 -2.89
CA TYR A 72 -11.24 5.67 -2.85
C TYR A 72 -9.98 4.83 -2.73
N LEU A 73 -10.02 3.71 -1.99
CA LEU A 73 -8.92 2.75 -1.96
C LEU A 73 -8.66 2.16 -3.36
N ALA A 74 -9.71 1.78 -4.09
CA ALA A 74 -9.57 1.29 -5.46
C ALA A 74 -8.93 2.34 -6.38
N VAL A 75 -9.37 3.60 -6.30
CA VAL A 75 -8.77 4.71 -7.05
C VAL A 75 -7.29 4.89 -6.68
N PHE A 76 -6.95 4.87 -5.39
CA PHE A 76 -5.56 4.94 -4.93
C PHE A 76 -4.71 3.80 -5.50
N LEU A 77 -5.22 2.57 -5.52
CA LEU A 77 -4.52 1.41 -6.10
C LEU A 77 -4.30 1.56 -7.60
N VAL A 78 -5.28 2.08 -8.34
CA VAL A 78 -5.13 2.36 -9.78
C VAL A 78 -4.05 3.43 -10.02
N ILE A 79 -4.06 4.52 -9.26
CA ILE A 79 -3.04 5.58 -9.36
C ILE A 79 -1.66 5.02 -8.97
N SER A 80 -1.58 4.18 -7.93
CA SER A 80 -0.34 3.52 -7.50
C SER A 80 0.22 2.61 -8.59
N ALA A 81 -0.62 1.77 -9.21
CA ALA A 81 -0.23 0.93 -10.33
C ALA A 81 0.27 1.77 -11.52
N TYR A 82 -0.43 2.87 -11.84
CA TYR A 82 0.00 3.81 -12.87
C TYR A 82 1.39 4.43 -12.56
N CYS A 83 1.63 4.84 -11.31
CA CYS A 83 2.93 5.38 -10.89
C CYS A 83 4.05 4.34 -11.06
N LEU A 84 3.76 3.08 -10.73
CA LEU A 84 4.72 1.98 -10.84
C LEU A 84 5.05 1.65 -12.30
N ILE A 85 4.04 1.57 -13.17
CA ILE A 85 4.22 1.24 -14.59
C ILE A 85 4.96 2.37 -15.33
N THR A 86 4.67 3.63 -14.97
CA THR A 86 5.32 4.80 -15.58
C THR A 86 6.79 4.92 -15.15
N ASN A 87 7.14 4.46 -13.95
CA ASN A 87 8.51 4.43 -13.45
C ASN A 87 9.10 3.00 -13.54
N LEU A 88 9.47 2.59 -14.76
CA LEU A 88 10.05 1.28 -15.04
C LEU A 88 11.28 0.93 -14.18
N PRO A 89 12.23 1.85 -13.90
CA PRO A 89 13.35 1.57 -13.00
C PRO A 89 12.92 1.23 -11.57
N LEU A 90 11.89 1.92 -11.05
CA LEU A 90 11.35 1.67 -9.72
C LEU A 90 10.65 0.30 -9.66
N LEU A 91 9.88 -0.03 -10.70
CA LEU A 91 9.26 -1.34 -10.83
C LEU A 91 10.33 -2.44 -10.89
N PHE A 92 11.38 -2.25 -11.69
CA PHE A 92 12.47 -3.20 -11.82
C PHE A 92 13.17 -3.47 -10.49
N VAL A 93 13.58 -2.42 -9.76
CA VAL A 93 14.28 -2.62 -8.48
C VAL A 93 13.37 -3.27 -7.44
N LEU A 94 12.08 -2.94 -7.42
CA LEU A 94 11.11 -3.57 -6.53
C LEU A 94 10.95 -5.06 -6.84
N SER A 95 10.75 -5.41 -8.11
CA SER A 95 10.65 -6.81 -8.55
C SER A 95 11.95 -7.58 -8.29
N PHE A 96 13.11 -6.98 -8.58
CA PHE A 96 14.43 -7.57 -8.32
C PHE A 96 14.59 -7.92 -6.84
N VAL A 97 14.34 -6.96 -5.94
CA VAL A 97 14.46 -7.18 -4.49
C VAL A 97 13.49 -8.27 -4.01
N LEU A 98 12.24 -8.27 -4.46
CA LEU A 98 11.25 -9.29 -4.09
C LEU A 98 11.68 -10.70 -4.54
N ILE A 99 12.13 -10.84 -5.80
CA ILE A 99 12.61 -12.11 -6.35
C ILE A 99 13.87 -12.57 -5.62
N SER A 100 14.81 -11.65 -5.35
CA SER A 100 16.04 -11.97 -4.61
C SER A 100 15.76 -12.43 -3.19
N ILE A 101 14.88 -11.74 -2.45
CA ILE A 101 14.49 -12.14 -1.09
C ILE A 101 13.80 -13.51 -1.15
N TYR A 102 12.87 -13.73 -2.08
CA TYR A 102 12.21 -15.02 -2.26
C TYR A 102 13.21 -16.15 -2.54
N PHE A 103 14.19 -15.89 -3.42
CA PHE A 103 15.25 -16.84 -3.74
C PHE A 103 16.13 -17.16 -2.52
N ILE A 104 16.53 -16.14 -1.76
CA ILE A 104 17.36 -16.31 -0.56
C ILE A 104 16.59 -17.07 0.53
N GLN A 105 15.31 -16.78 0.73
CA GLN A 105 14.46 -17.52 1.67
C GLN A 105 14.36 -19.00 1.31
N ARG A 106 14.34 -19.34 0.01
CA ARG A 106 14.31 -20.73 -0.46
C ARG A 106 15.57 -21.52 -0.10
N LEU A 107 16.68 -20.85 0.22
CA LEU A 107 17.91 -21.49 0.70
C LEU A 107 17.79 -21.97 2.16
N GLN A 108 16.74 -21.58 2.90
CA GLN A 108 16.47 -22.01 4.29
C GLN A 108 17.65 -21.79 5.26
N GLY A 109 18.42 -20.72 5.05
CA GLY A 109 19.63 -20.43 5.83
C GLY A 109 20.87 -21.23 5.40
N GLY A 110 20.76 -22.07 4.37
CA GLY A 110 21.88 -22.74 3.73
C GLY A 110 22.73 -21.79 2.87
N GLU A 111 23.99 -22.16 2.69
CA GLU A 111 24.91 -21.45 1.79
C GLU A 111 24.60 -21.80 0.33
N LEU A 112 24.72 -20.81 -0.56
CA LEU A 112 24.68 -21.06 -1.98
C LEU A 112 26.00 -21.71 -2.39
N ASN A 113 25.97 -23.03 -2.57
CA ASN A 113 27.12 -23.82 -3.00
C ASN A 113 27.11 -23.89 -4.54
N LEU A 114 27.75 -22.91 -5.19
CA LEU A 114 28.14 -23.06 -6.59
C LEU A 114 29.35 -23.98 -6.63
N GLN A 115 29.46 -24.81 -7.66
CA GLN A 115 30.50 -25.84 -7.79
C GLN A 115 31.94 -25.35 -7.51
N PHE A 116 32.19 -24.04 -7.67
CA PHE A 116 33.48 -23.39 -7.46
C PHE A 116 33.51 -22.34 -6.34
N VAL A 117 32.35 -21.92 -5.79
CA VAL A 117 32.27 -20.82 -4.80
C VAL A 117 31.13 -21.05 -3.81
N ARG A 118 31.43 -20.90 -2.52
CA ARG A 118 30.42 -20.85 -1.45
C ARG A 118 30.10 -19.42 -1.10
N ILE A 119 28.82 -19.04 -1.22
CA ILE A 119 28.34 -17.71 -0.87
C ILE A 119 27.35 -17.84 0.27
N SER A 120 27.60 -17.14 1.38
CA SER A 120 26.69 -17.14 2.53
C SER A 120 25.47 -16.26 2.28
N THR A 121 24.38 -16.53 3.00
CA THR A 121 23.13 -15.76 2.94
C THR A 121 23.35 -14.26 3.18
N SER A 122 24.26 -13.90 4.09
CA SER A 122 24.61 -12.51 4.38
C SER A 122 25.31 -11.81 3.21
N GLN A 123 26.18 -12.54 2.50
CA GLN A 123 26.83 -12.03 1.29
C GLN A 123 25.83 -11.84 0.14
N LEU A 124 24.85 -12.73 0.01
CA LEU A 124 23.77 -12.57 -0.98
C LEU A 124 22.94 -11.31 -0.71
N TYR A 125 22.51 -11.07 0.53
CA TYR A 125 21.79 -9.84 0.87
C TYR A 125 22.65 -8.59 0.62
N THR A 126 23.94 -8.66 0.92
CA THR A 126 24.88 -7.56 0.64
C THR A 126 24.99 -7.27 -0.85
N LEU A 127 25.08 -8.31 -1.69
CA LEU A 127 25.12 -8.18 -3.15
C LEU A 127 23.82 -7.60 -3.70
N VAL A 128 22.67 -8.05 -3.18
CA VAL A 128 21.35 -7.50 -3.55
C VAL A 128 21.29 -6.01 -3.23
N LEU A 129 21.74 -5.59 -2.04
CA LEU A 129 21.78 -4.18 -1.65
C LEU A 129 22.72 -3.37 -2.55
N PHE A 130 23.89 -3.91 -2.86
CA PHE A 130 24.87 -3.24 -3.72
C PHE A 130 24.34 -2.96 -5.13
N ILE A 131 23.51 -3.85 -5.66
CA ILE A 131 22.84 -3.66 -6.96
C ILE A 131 21.59 -2.77 -6.82
N ALA A 132 20.79 -2.98 -5.77
CA ALA A 132 19.53 -2.30 -5.58
C ALA A 132 19.70 -0.81 -5.28
N ILE A 133 20.68 -0.42 -4.46
CA ILE A 133 20.86 0.98 -4.03
C ILE A 133 21.13 1.93 -5.23
N PRO A 134 22.08 1.65 -6.15
CA PRO A 134 22.28 2.49 -7.32
C PRO A 134 21.03 2.64 -8.18
N ILE A 135 20.31 1.54 -8.42
CA ILE A 135 19.08 1.55 -9.23
C ILE A 135 17.96 2.31 -8.51
N LEU A 136 17.87 2.16 -7.19
CA LEU A 136 16.91 2.88 -6.36
C LEU A 136 17.18 4.39 -6.37
N PHE A 137 18.43 4.82 -6.42
CA PHE A 137 18.76 6.24 -6.55
C PHE A 137 18.31 6.80 -7.90
N ILE A 138 18.56 6.06 -8.99
CA ILE A 138 18.13 6.44 -10.35
C ILE A 138 16.61 6.47 -10.46
N SER A 139 15.91 5.55 -9.79
CA SER A 139 14.44 5.43 -9.88
C SER A 139 13.69 6.56 -9.15
N SER A 140 14.39 7.40 -8.37
CA SER A 140 13.82 8.57 -7.69
C SER A 140 12.52 8.26 -6.92
N PRO A 141 12.54 7.33 -5.95
CA PRO A 141 11.34 6.85 -5.25
C PRO A 141 10.60 7.95 -4.51
N VAL A 142 11.32 8.93 -3.95
CA VAL A 142 10.72 10.07 -3.25
C VAL A 142 9.82 10.89 -4.18
N SER A 143 10.26 11.14 -5.41
CA SER A 143 9.46 11.87 -6.39
C SER A 143 8.20 11.09 -6.77
N THR A 144 8.33 9.77 -6.96
CA THR A 144 7.20 8.88 -7.27
C THR A 144 6.18 8.85 -6.14
N LEU A 145 6.64 8.78 -4.89
CA LEU A 145 5.78 8.82 -3.70
C LEU A 145 5.07 10.17 -3.55
N PHE A 146 5.79 11.27 -3.76
CA PHE A 146 5.21 12.61 -3.74
C PHE A 146 4.14 12.78 -4.82
N TRP A 147 4.39 12.27 -6.02
CA TRP A 147 3.43 12.27 -7.12
C TRP A 147 2.19 11.43 -6.77
N LEU A 148 2.37 10.21 -6.27
CA LEU A 148 1.29 9.33 -5.82
C LEU A 148 0.44 10.01 -4.73
N ALA A 149 1.08 10.59 -3.71
CA ALA A 149 0.39 11.27 -2.61
C ALA A 149 -0.41 12.48 -3.09
N SER A 150 0.21 13.31 -3.93
CA SER A 150 -0.44 14.53 -4.44
C SER A 150 -1.58 14.21 -5.42
N ALA A 151 -1.36 13.30 -6.37
CA ALA A 151 -2.38 12.90 -7.34
C ALA A 151 -3.58 12.24 -6.65
N SER A 152 -3.32 11.32 -5.72
CA SER A 152 -4.40 10.68 -4.95
C SER A 152 -5.14 11.67 -4.06
N ALA A 153 -4.45 12.58 -3.38
CA ALA A 153 -5.08 13.63 -2.58
C ALA A 153 -5.99 14.53 -3.44
N VAL A 154 -5.53 15.00 -4.60
CA VAL A 154 -6.33 15.85 -5.49
C VAL A 154 -7.58 15.11 -5.99
N VAL A 155 -7.44 13.86 -6.44
CA VAL A 155 -8.57 13.09 -6.98
C VAL A 155 -9.56 12.73 -5.89
N ILE A 156 -9.09 12.18 -4.76
CA ILE A 156 -9.94 11.69 -3.68
C ILE A 156 -10.60 12.86 -2.94
N LEU A 157 -9.83 13.87 -2.51
CA LEU A 157 -10.38 15.01 -1.78
C LEU A 157 -11.20 15.90 -2.69
N GLY A 158 -10.81 16.07 -3.96
CA GLY A 158 -11.58 16.81 -4.94
C GLY A 158 -12.96 16.18 -5.15
N HIS A 159 -13.01 14.86 -5.33
CA HIS A 159 -14.27 14.13 -5.41
C HIS A 159 -15.11 14.25 -4.12
N ALA A 160 -14.48 14.03 -2.97
CA ALA A 160 -15.15 14.08 -1.67
C ALA A 160 -15.68 15.48 -1.30
N ALA A 161 -15.02 16.55 -1.76
CA ALA A 161 -15.43 17.93 -1.50
C ALA A 161 -16.59 18.39 -2.39
N LEU A 162 -16.63 17.91 -3.65
CA LEU A 162 -17.63 18.33 -4.64
C LEU A 162 -18.95 17.55 -4.54
N LEU A 163 -18.91 16.32 -4.04
CA LEU A 163 -20.10 15.48 -3.93
C LEU A 163 -20.96 15.88 -2.72
N GLU A 164 -22.23 16.22 -2.94
CA GLU A 164 -23.17 16.50 -1.86
C GLU A 164 -23.56 15.24 -1.09
N LYS A 165 -23.80 15.41 0.21
CA LYS A 165 -24.37 14.36 1.06
C LYS A 165 -25.76 13.98 0.53
N PRO A 166 -26.14 12.70 0.49
CA PRO A 166 -27.46 12.31 0.03
C PRO A 166 -28.53 12.82 1.01
N ALA A 167 -29.68 13.26 0.49
CA ALA A 167 -30.76 13.84 1.30
C ALA A 167 -31.20 12.93 2.45
N ASP A 168 -31.11 11.61 2.28
CA ASP A 168 -31.43 10.60 3.30
C ASP A 168 -30.56 10.71 4.57
N SER A 169 -29.32 11.19 4.44
CA SER A 169 -28.42 11.41 5.59
C SER A 169 -28.81 12.62 6.44
N ALA A 170 -29.54 13.59 5.87
CA ALA A 170 -30.06 14.72 6.63
C ALA A 170 -31.20 14.33 7.58
N PHE A 171 -31.91 13.23 7.27
CA PHE A 171 -33.00 12.71 8.10
C PHE A 171 -32.50 11.79 9.23
N SER A 172 -31.34 11.13 9.05
CA SER A 172 -30.73 10.30 10.11
C SER A 172 -30.09 11.12 11.23
N ASP A 173 -29.70 12.37 10.97
CA ASP A 173 -29.11 13.27 11.97
C ASP A 173 -30.18 13.95 12.86
N THR A 174 -31.48 13.74 12.60
CA THR A 174 -32.61 14.37 13.32
C THR A 174 -33.38 13.44 14.26
N VAL A 175 -32.85 12.26 14.57
CA VAL A 175 -33.46 11.30 15.52
C VAL A 175 -32.52 11.03 16.69
#